data_AF-A0A925WMJ8-F1
#
_entry.id   AF-A0A925WMJ8-F1
#
_cell.length_a   1.000
_cell.length_b   1.000
_cell.length_c   1.000
_cell.angle_alpha   90.00
_cell.angle_beta   90.00
_cell.angle_gamma   90.00
#
_symmetry.space_group_name_H-M   'P 1'
#
loop_
_entity.id
_entity.type
_entity.pdbx_description
1 polymer ?
#
loop_
_entity_poly.entity_id
_entity_poly.type
_entity_poly.pdbx_seq_one_letter_code
_entity_poly.pdbx_strand_id
1 'polypeptide(L)'
;LPRDHATALMTLATNPAAFWRANGIPMTAATDSQFDPSNAHGGGGIWLYWLTLIGEGFVMHGAPHHAAELLRRFLAMQAAVLAQSGRLPEFYNSDTPAGAGEPGHLAGSAPLRLAHAVFGIQIVDAARVYAGGVFAWNAPVTITQHGVRVTRSADRGTQIEFASGHTVTLPPDSPAQWVIDPQPIAAAAPVMVAAPPVYPTDGSGTPGRVLVQIEVEPDAPKSPPEAPSV
;
A
#
# COMPACT_ATOMS: atom_id res chain seq x y z
N LEU A 1 -7.79 -20.35 5.17
CA LEU A 1 -8.41 -20.12 6.50
C LEU A 1 -9.79 -20.77 6.52
N PRO A 2 -10.19 -21.51 7.57
CA PRO A 2 -11.56 -21.99 7.73
C PRO A 2 -12.57 -20.82 7.64
N ARG A 3 -13.74 -21.04 7.04
CA ARG A 3 -14.73 -19.97 6.78
C ARG A 3 -15.16 -19.25 8.06
N ASP A 4 -15.41 -19.98 9.13
CA ASP A 4 -15.87 -19.41 10.40
C ASP A 4 -14.81 -18.49 11.03
N HIS A 5 -13.54 -18.85 10.92
CA HIS A 5 -12.43 -18.00 11.37
C HIS A 5 -12.32 -16.73 10.50
N ALA A 6 -12.53 -16.85 9.18
CA ALA A 6 -12.51 -15.69 8.30
C ALA A 6 -13.62 -14.69 8.66
N THR A 7 -14.84 -15.17 8.88
CA THR A 7 -15.97 -14.32 9.30
C THR A 7 -15.69 -13.65 10.63
N ALA A 8 -15.22 -14.39 11.65
CA ALA A 8 -14.90 -13.82 12.96
C ALA A 8 -13.80 -12.73 12.88
N LEU A 9 -12.73 -12.99 12.10
CA LEU A 9 -11.66 -12.01 11.90
C LEU A 9 -12.15 -10.77 11.15
N MET A 10 -13.00 -10.93 10.12
CA MET A 10 -13.59 -9.79 9.43
C MET A 10 -14.45 -8.95 10.37
N THR A 11 -15.32 -9.57 11.16
CA THR A 11 -16.15 -8.87 12.16
C THR A 11 -15.29 -8.09 13.16
N LEU A 12 -14.19 -8.67 13.64
CA LEU A 12 -13.27 -8.00 14.55
C LEU A 12 -12.53 -6.84 13.86
N ALA A 13 -12.03 -7.05 12.64
CA ALA A 13 -11.31 -6.06 11.86
C ALA A 13 -12.18 -4.83 11.53
N THR A 14 -13.48 -5.05 11.31
CA THR A 14 -14.46 -3.99 11.00
C THR A 14 -15.15 -3.42 12.24
N ASN A 15 -14.73 -3.78 13.46
CA ASN A 15 -15.26 -3.22 14.69
C ASN A 15 -14.61 -1.85 14.98
N PRO A 16 -15.36 -0.72 15.04
CA PRO A 16 -14.81 0.61 15.31
C PRO A 16 -14.18 0.76 16.70
N ALA A 17 -14.66 -0.03 17.68
CA ALA A 17 -14.10 -0.05 19.02
C ALA A 17 -12.78 -0.85 19.11
N ALA A 18 -12.41 -1.58 18.05
CA ALA A 18 -11.16 -2.33 17.98
C ALA A 18 -10.26 -1.78 16.87
N PHE A 19 -10.44 -2.23 15.63
CA PHE A 19 -9.51 -1.97 14.53
C PHE A 19 -10.03 -1.01 13.47
N TRP A 20 -11.34 -0.77 13.36
CA TRP A 20 -11.91 0.00 12.25
C TRP A 20 -11.88 1.52 12.49
N ARG A 21 -10.68 2.10 12.36
CA ARG A 21 -10.44 3.53 12.64
C ARG A 21 -10.81 4.42 11.45
N ALA A 22 -10.67 5.73 11.64
CA ALA A 22 -11.09 6.72 10.64
C ALA A 22 -10.33 6.58 9.32
N ASN A 23 -9.02 6.36 9.39
CA ASN A 23 -8.13 6.33 8.22
C ASN A 23 -7.76 4.91 7.78
N GLY A 24 -8.10 3.88 8.54
CA GLY A 24 -7.81 2.49 8.20
C GLY A 24 -7.72 1.57 9.41
N ILE A 25 -6.95 0.49 9.25
CA ILE A 25 -6.76 -0.52 10.30
C ILE A 25 -5.34 -0.41 10.88
N PRO A 26 -5.20 -0.20 12.21
CA PRO A 26 -3.93 -0.16 12.90
C PRO A 26 -3.37 -1.57 13.16
N MET A 27 -2.11 -1.64 13.60
CA MET A 27 -1.47 -2.92 13.96
C MET A 27 -1.99 -3.50 15.29
N THR A 28 -2.33 -2.62 16.24
CA THR A 28 -2.87 -3.00 17.55
C THR A 28 -4.31 -2.52 17.71
N ALA A 29 -5.11 -3.23 18.51
CA ALA A 29 -6.49 -2.83 18.77
C ALA A 29 -6.54 -1.52 19.56
N ALA A 30 -7.55 -0.70 19.34
CA ALA A 30 -7.76 0.55 20.08
C ALA A 30 -7.97 0.35 21.60
N THR A 31 -8.28 -0.87 22.02
CA THR A 31 -8.40 -1.26 23.44
C THR A 31 -7.07 -1.67 24.08
N ASP A 32 -5.99 -1.78 23.31
CA ASP A 32 -4.68 -2.14 23.85
C ASP A 32 -4.10 -0.99 24.69
N SER A 33 -3.49 -1.32 25.82
CA SER A 33 -2.84 -0.35 26.71
C SER A 33 -1.69 0.43 26.04
N GLN A 34 -1.10 -0.13 24.98
CA GLN A 34 -0.02 0.47 24.19
C GLN A 34 -0.54 1.06 22.87
N PHE A 35 -1.85 1.30 22.74
CA PHE A 35 -2.41 1.94 21.57
C PHE A 35 -2.04 3.43 21.52
N ASP A 36 -1.30 3.82 20.49
CA ASP A 36 -1.06 5.21 20.12
C ASP A 36 -1.37 5.36 18.62
N PRO A 37 -2.42 6.12 18.24
CA PRO A 37 -2.84 6.24 16.85
C PRO A 37 -1.76 6.86 15.95
N SER A 38 -0.75 7.53 16.51
CA SER A 38 0.35 8.16 15.77
C SER A 38 1.57 7.27 15.54
N ASN A 39 1.64 6.09 16.18
CA ASN A 39 2.84 5.25 16.29
C ASN A 39 4.04 5.91 17.01
N ALA A 40 3.88 7.06 17.68
CA ALA A 40 5.01 7.72 18.34
C ALA A 40 5.47 6.99 19.62
N HIS A 41 4.53 6.44 20.40
CA HIS A 41 4.78 5.78 21.67
C HIS A 41 4.03 4.45 21.81
N GLY A 42 3.56 3.88 20.69
CA GLY A 42 2.69 2.70 20.69
C GLY A 42 2.45 2.15 19.28
N GLY A 43 1.58 1.15 19.15
CA GLY A 43 1.35 0.40 17.90
C GLY A 43 0.05 0.72 17.18
N GLY A 44 -0.51 1.92 17.35
CA GLY A 44 -1.86 2.28 16.89
C GLY A 44 -1.92 2.99 15.54
N GLY A 45 -0.79 3.27 14.91
CA GLY A 45 -0.73 3.84 13.56
C GLY A 45 -0.94 2.78 12.47
N ILE A 46 -1.12 3.27 11.24
CA ILE A 46 -1.36 2.47 10.05
C ILE A 46 -0.02 2.16 9.39
N TRP A 47 0.26 0.86 9.26
CA TRP A 47 1.29 0.34 8.36
C TRP A 47 0.63 -0.11 7.07
N LEU A 48 1.10 0.44 5.95
CA LEU A 48 0.42 0.21 4.69
C LEU A 48 0.53 -1.23 4.19
N TYR A 49 1.65 -1.88 4.47
CA TYR A 49 1.80 -3.31 4.21
C TYR A 49 0.69 -4.12 4.92
N TRP A 50 0.44 -3.82 6.20
CA TRP A 50 -0.60 -4.46 7.00
C TRP A 50 -2.00 -4.17 6.47
N LEU A 51 -2.30 -2.91 6.16
CA LEU A 51 -3.56 -2.49 5.57
C LEU A 51 -3.83 -3.20 4.23
N THR A 52 -2.79 -3.39 3.41
CA THR A 52 -2.86 -4.10 2.13
C THR A 52 -3.22 -5.56 2.33
N LEU A 53 -2.57 -6.27 3.25
CA LEU A 53 -2.86 -7.67 3.54
C LEU A 53 -4.30 -7.89 3.99
N ILE A 54 -4.80 -7.03 4.90
CA ILE A 54 -6.18 -7.12 5.39
C ILE A 54 -7.18 -6.79 4.27
N GLY A 55 -6.91 -5.74 3.50
CA GLY A 55 -7.74 -5.36 2.35
C GLY A 55 -7.85 -6.48 1.31
N GLU A 56 -6.74 -7.15 0.99
CA GLU A 56 -6.76 -8.34 0.12
C GLU A 56 -7.55 -9.49 0.75
N GLY A 57 -7.40 -9.70 2.06
CA GLY A 57 -8.19 -10.67 2.83
C GLY A 57 -9.69 -10.44 2.67
N PHE A 58 -10.16 -9.19 2.77
CA PHE A 58 -11.56 -8.86 2.53
C PHE A 58 -12.01 -9.22 1.10
N VAL A 59 -11.22 -8.91 0.07
CA VAL A 59 -11.56 -9.28 -1.32
C VAL A 59 -11.64 -10.79 -1.48
N MET A 60 -10.63 -11.53 -1.00
CA MET A 60 -10.55 -13.00 -1.14
C MET A 60 -11.68 -13.73 -0.42
N HIS A 61 -12.21 -13.16 0.67
CA HIS A 61 -13.27 -13.76 1.47
C HIS A 61 -14.67 -13.19 1.19
N GLY A 62 -14.87 -12.53 0.03
CA GLY A 62 -16.20 -12.12 -0.43
C GLY A 62 -16.73 -10.83 0.23
N ALA A 63 -15.85 -10.01 0.79
CA ALA A 63 -16.16 -8.72 1.40
C ALA A 63 -15.53 -7.51 0.64
N PRO A 64 -15.65 -7.41 -0.71
CA PRO A 64 -14.97 -6.38 -1.49
C PRO A 64 -15.41 -4.94 -1.14
N HIS A 65 -16.63 -4.75 -0.62
CA HIS A 65 -17.10 -3.44 -0.14
C HIS A 65 -16.32 -2.94 1.08
N HIS A 66 -15.92 -3.83 2.00
CA HIS A 66 -15.06 -3.47 3.12
C HIS A 66 -13.66 -3.09 2.63
N ALA A 67 -13.10 -3.83 1.67
CA ALA A 67 -11.83 -3.48 1.04
C ALA A 67 -11.88 -2.11 0.34
N ALA A 68 -12.96 -1.83 -0.41
CA ALA A 68 -13.15 -0.56 -1.09
C ALA A 68 -13.30 0.63 -0.13
N GLU A 69 -14.06 0.45 0.96
CA GLU A 69 -14.19 1.46 2.02
C GLU A 69 -12.85 1.72 2.71
N LEU A 70 -12.11 0.67 3.07
CA LEU A 70 -10.78 0.78 3.68
C LEU A 70 -9.84 1.58 2.78
N LEU A 71 -9.79 1.25 1.49
CA LEU A 71 -8.96 1.94 0.51
C LEU A 71 -9.39 3.40 0.33
N ARG A 72 -10.69 3.71 0.27
CA ARG A 72 -11.20 5.09 0.17
C ARG A 72 -10.77 5.93 1.36
N ARG A 73 -10.95 5.43 2.58
CA ARG A 73 -10.52 6.13 3.81
C ARG A 73 -9.03 6.43 3.79
N PHE A 74 -8.22 5.44 3.44
CA PHE A 74 -6.78 5.59 3.41
C PHE A 74 -6.31 6.57 2.33
N LEU A 75 -6.88 6.50 1.12
CA LEU A 75 -6.56 7.45 0.04
C LEU A 75 -6.99 8.88 0.36
N ALA A 76 -8.14 9.07 1.02
CA ALA A 76 -8.58 10.38 1.47
C ALA A 76 -7.61 10.98 2.50
N MET A 77 -7.16 10.17 3.46
CA MET A 77 -6.14 10.58 4.43
C MET A 77 -4.80 10.90 3.73
N GLN A 78 -4.30 10.03 2.85
CA GLN A 78 -3.06 10.28 2.12
C GLN A 78 -3.12 11.56 1.29
N ALA A 79 -4.25 11.82 0.62
CA ALA A 79 -4.46 13.04 -0.15
C ALA A 79 -4.39 14.28 0.76
N ALA A 80 -4.98 14.22 1.96
CA ALA A 80 -4.90 15.30 2.94
C ALA A 80 -3.46 15.53 3.43
N VAL A 81 -2.70 14.46 3.72
CA VAL A 81 -1.29 14.56 4.14
C VAL A 81 -0.42 15.12 3.01
N LEU A 82 -0.63 14.66 1.78
CA LEU A 82 0.09 15.14 0.60
C LEU A 82 -0.22 16.62 0.32
N ALA A 83 -1.47 17.05 0.48
CA ALA A 83 -1.86 18.45 0.30
C ALA A 83 -1.23 19.37 1.37
N GLN A 84 -1.03 18.88 2.59
CA GLN A 84 -0.43 19.66 3.68
C GLN A 84 1.10 19.73 3.60
N SER A 85 1.76 18.63 3.27
CA SER A 85 3.22 18.50 3.38
C SER A 85 3.96 18.41 2.05
N GLY A 86 3.24 18.18 0.94
CA GLY A 86 3.82 17.93 -0.38
C GLY A 86 4.57 16.59 -0.49
N ARG A 87 4.51 15.73 0.53
CA ARG A 87 5.24 14.44 0.58
C ARG A 87 4.39 13.34 1.21
N LEU A 88 4.75 12.09 0.93
CA LEU A 88 4.15 10.92 1.56
C LEU A 88 5.10 10.39 2.65
N PRO A 89 4.72 10.43 3.93
CA PRO A 89 5.55 9.92 5.04
C PRO A 89 5.49 8.40 5.14
N GLU A 90 6.39 7.81 5.91
CA GLU A 90 6.48 6.36 6.10
C GLU A 90 5.25 5.73 6.78
N PHE A 91 4.69 6.40 7.79
CA PHE A 91 3.56 5.91 8.58
C PHE A 91 2.43 6.93 8.63
N TYR A 92 1.22 6.45 8.92
CA TYR A 92 0.04 7.29 8.99
C TYR A 92 -0.73 7.13 10.29
N ASN A 93 -1.30 8.22 10.77
CA ASN A 93 -2.14 8.20 11.96
C ASN A 93 -3.49 7.51 11.66
N SER A 94 -3.97 6.65 12.56
CA SER A 94 -5.22 5.90 12.34
C SER A 94 -6.48 6.76 12.43
N ASP A 95 -6.41 7.90 13.12
CA ASP A 95 -7.55 8.70 13.54
C ASP A 95 -7.56 10.09 12.90
N THR A 96 -6.39 10.71 12.70
CA THR A 96 -6.25 12.07 12.16
C THR A 96 -5.47 12.08 10.83
N PRO A 97 -5.69 13.07 9.95
CA PRO A 97 -5.00 13.15 8.66
C PRO A 97 -3.55 13.65 8.82
N ALA A 98 -2.73 12.84 9.48
CA ALA A 98 -1.33 13.10 9.78
C ALA A 98 -0.50 11.86 9.44
N GLY A 99 0.79 12.06 9.19
CA GLY A 99 1.75 10.98 9.08
C GLY A 99 3.10 11.35 9.68
N ALA A 100 3.94 10.34 9.87
CA ALA A 100 5.20 10.42 10.60
C ALA A 100 6.26 9.53 9.94
N GLY A 101 7.52 9.72 10.33
CA GLY A 101 8.67 9.02 9.76
C GLY A 101 9.28 9.76 8.57
N GLU A 102 10.04 9.04 7.74
CA GLU A 102 10.81 9.64 6.65
C GLU A 102 9.88 10.24 5.56
N PRO A 103 10.08 11.50 5.12
CA PRO A 103 9.32 12.09 4.03
C PRO A 103 9.68 11.50 2.66
N GLY A 104 8.69 11.12 1.87
CA GLY A 104 8.89 10.52 0.54
C GLY A 104 9.23 9.03 0.59
N HIS A 105 8.93 8.36 1.71
CA HIS A 105 9.30 6.96 1.92
C HIS A 105 8.42 6.01 1.12
N LEU A 106 9.01 4.95 0.55
CA LEU A 106 8.32 3.99 -0.32
C LEU A 106 7.18 3.26 0.42
N ALA A 107 7.36 2.95 1.70
CA ALA A 107 6.31 2.30 2.51
C ALA A 107 5.06 3.18 2.68
N GLY A 108 5.18 4.50 2.47
CA GLY A 108 4.07 5.44 2.48
C GLY A 108 3.33 5.57 1.13
N SER A 109 3.89 5.04 0.05
CA SER A 109 3.30 5.18 -1.29
C SER A 109 1.97 4.46 -1.41
N ALA A 110 1.03 4.95 -2.22
CA ALA A 110 -0.31 4.37 -2.34
C ALA A 110 -0.31 2.83 -2.60
N PRO A 111 -1.25 2.06 -2.01
CA PRO A 111 -1.23 0.60 -2.05
C PRO A 111 -1.79 0.08 -3.38
N LEU A 112 -0.98 0.16 -4.45
CA LEU A 112 -1.40 -0.20 -5.81
C LEU A 112 -1.93 -1.62 -5.89
N ARG A 113 -1.30 -2.58 -5.20
CA ARG A 113 -1.74 -3.98 -5.18
C ARG A 113 -3.16 -4.14 -4.62
N LEU A 114 -3.48 -3.43 -3.53
CA LEU A 114 -4.84 -3.41 -2.97
C LEU A 114 -5.81 -2.72 -3.92
N ALA A 115 -5.41 -1.61 -4.54
CA ALA A 115 -6.23 -0.91 -5.52
C ALA A 115 -6.64 -1.83 -6.68
N HIS A 116 -5.68 -2.56 -7.25
CA HIS A 116 -5.94 -3.57 -8.28
C HIS A 116 -6.92 -4.66 -7.82
N ALA A 117 -6.77 -5.16 -6.58
CA ALA A 117 -7.69 -6.14 -6.01
C ALA A 117 -9.11 -5.59 -5.83
N VAL A 118 -9.24 -4.36 -5.32
CA VAL A 118 -10.54 -3.67 -5.13
C VAL A 118 -11.21 -3.37 -6.46
N PHE A 119 -10.45 -2.96 -7.47
CA PHE A 119 -10.96 -2.69 -8.82
C PHE A 119 -11.25 -3.99 -9.57
N GLY A 120 -10.79 -5.14 -9.08
CA GLY A 120 -10.87 -6.43 -9.74
C GLY A 120 -10.20 -6.40 -11.12
N ILE A 121 -9.04 -5.74 -11.22
CA ILE A 121 -8.27 -5.60 -12.47
C ILE A 121 -6.81 -5.98 -12.18
N GLN A 122 -6.25 -6.89 -12.97
CA GLN A 122 -4.83 -7.19 -12.97
C GLN A 122 -4.33 -7.30 -14.41
N ILE A 123 -3.55 -6.32 -14.84
CA ILE A 123 -2.85 -6.34 -16.13
C ILE A 123 -1.52 -7.05 -15.90
N VAL A 124 -1.35 -8.24 -16.46
CA VAL A 124 -0.13 -9.04 -16.28
C VAL A 124 0.94 -8.65 -17.28
N ASP A 125 0.53 -8.44 -18.53
CA ASP A 125 1.37 -8.01 -19.63
C ASP A 125 0.51 -7.41 -20.75
N ALA A 126 1.12 -7.16 -21.92
CA ALA A 126 0.48 -6.57 -23.09
C ALA A 126 -0.69 -7.40 -23.68
N ALA A 127 -0.81 -8.68 -23.31
CA ALA A 127 -1.74 -9.64 -23.92
C ALA A 127 -2.67 -10.33 -22.91
N ARG A 128 -2.45 -10.15 -21.60
CA ARG A 128 -3.20 -10.85 -20.54
C ARG A 128 -3.71 -9.91 -19.47
N VAL A 129 -5.02 -9.90 -19.31
CA VAL A 129 -5.73 -9.13 -18.27
C VAL A 129 -6.65 -10.07 -17.50
N TYR A 130 -6.62 -9.99 -16.18
CA TYR A 130 -7.66 -10.55 -15.33
C TYR A 130 -8.62 -9.44 -14.93
N ALA A 131 -9.92 -9.61 -15.23
CA ALA A 131 -10.93 -8.59 -14.99
C ALA A 131 -12.30 -9.20 -14.65
N GLY A 132 -13.16 -8.43 -13.98
CA GLY A 132 -14.53 -8.82 -13.64
C GLY A 132 -14.76 -8.99 -12.13
N GLY A 133 -15.81 -9.70 -11.75
CA GLY A 133 -16.22 -9.86 -10.35
C GLY A 133 -16.97 -8.64 -9.80
N VAL A 134 -17.14 -8.55 -8.48
CA VAL A 134 -17.86 -7.44 -7.85
C VAL A 134 -17.05 -6.15 -7.97
N PHE A 135 -17.64 -5.10 -8.56
CA PHE A 135 -17.04 -3.77 -8.63
C PHE A 135 -17.47 -2.90 -7.45
N ALA A 136 -16.75 -3.00 -6.33
CA ALA A 136 -17.12 -2.32 -5.08
C ALA A 136 -16.68 -0.84 -4.99
N TRP A 137 -15.89 -0.35 -5.96
CA TRP A 137 -15.33 1.00 -5.93
C TRP A 137 -16.33 2.11 -6.28
N ASN A 138 -17.39 1.78 -7.03
CA ASN A 138 -18.53 2.67 -7.34
C ASN A 138 -18.21 4.01 -8.03
N ALA A 139 -16.99 4.20 -8.52
CA ALA A 139 -16.60 5.31 -9.39
C ALA A 139 -15.82 4.77 -10.59
N PRO A 140 -15.92 5.35 -11.80
CA PRO A 140 -15.14 4.88 -12.94
C PRO A 140 -13.63 4.94 -12.66
N VAL A 141 -12.91 3.88 -13.04
CA VAL A 141 -11.45 3.81 -12.93
C VAL A 141 -10.84 3.42 -14.27
N THR A 142 -9.65 3.96 -14.54
CA THR A 142 -8.85 3.57 -15.70
C THR A 142 -7.44 3.23 -15.24
N ILE A 143 -6.97 2.04 -15.62
CA ILE A 143 -5.59 1.58 -15.40
C ILE A 143 -4.94 1.45 -16.77
N THR A 144 -3.73 2.02 -16.91
CA THR A 144 -2.91 1.84 -18.12
C THR A 144 -1.58 1.23 -17.72
N GLN A 145 -1.25 0.06 -18.26
CA GLN A 145 -0.02 -0.66 -17.95
C GLN A 145 0.36 -1.57 -19.14
N HIS A 146 1.65 -1.70 -19.46
CA HIS A 146 2.12 -2.56 -20.56
C HIS A 146 1.47 -2.28 -21.93
N GLY A 147 1.06 -1.03 -22.18
CA GLY A 147 0.32 -0.66 -23.41
C GLY A 147 -1.15 -1.08 -23.41
N VAL A 148 -1.63 -1.74 -22.36
CA VAL A 148 -3.04 -2.09 -22.17
C VAL A 148 -3.74 -0.99 -21.38
N ARG A 149 -4.94 -0.61 -21.81
CA ARG A 149 -5.85 0.30 -21.08
C ARG A 149 -7.09 -0.47 -20.65
N VAL A 150 -7.38 -0.46 -19.35
CA VAL A 150 -8.60 -1.04 -18.80
C VAL A 150 -9.41 0.06 -18.13
N THR A 151 -10.63 0.28 -18.60
CA THR A 151 -11.61 1.18 -17.97
C THR A 151 -12.73 0.35 -17.38
N ARG A 152 -13.08 0.61 -16.12
CA ARG A 152 -14.14 -0.11 -15.43
C ARG A 152 -15.10 0.83 -14.71
N SER A 153 -16.40 0.59 -14.86
CA SER A 153 -17.47 1.30 -14.16
C SER A 153 -18.64 0.39 -13.85
N ALA A 154 -19.50 0.82 -12.92
CA ALA A 154 -20.66 0.04 -12.48
C ALA A 154 -21.75 -0.10 -13.58
N ASP A 155 -21.88 0.91 -14.44
CA ASP A 155 -22.90 1.00 -15.48
C ASP A 155 -22.47 0.34 -16.80
N ARG A 156 -21.20 0.49 -17.21
CA ARG A 156 -20.69 0.03 -18.50
C ARG A 156 -19.89 -1.28 -18.42
N GLY A 157 -19.57 -1.72 -17.22
CA GLY A 157 -18.76 -2.92 -17.00
C GLY A 157 -17.28 -2.63 -17.22
N THR A 158 -16.57 -3.54 -17.88
CA THR A 158 -15.12 -3.41 -18.10
C THR A 158 -14.80 -3.36 -19.58
N GLN A 159 -14.15 -2.29 -20.03
CA GLN A 159 -13.58 -2.15 -21.36
C GLN A 159 -12.07 -2.35 -21.29
N ILE A 160 -11.55 -3.25 -22.10
CA ILE A 160 -10.12 -3.58 -22.19
C ILE A 160 -9.67 -3.27 -23.61
N GLU A 161 -8.68 -2.41 -23.75
CA GLU A 161 -7.97 -2.11 -25.00
C GLU A 161 -6.54 -2.64 -24.86
N PHE A 162 -6.21 -3.68 -25.62
CA PHE A 162 -4.88 -4.29 -25.61
C PHE A 162 -3.87 -3.48 -26.43
N ALA A 163 -2.59 -3.76 -26.24
CA ALA A 163 -1.52 -3.09 -26.99
C ALA A 163 -1.61 -3.33 -28.52
N SER A 164 -2.23 -4.43 -28.95
CA SER A 164 -2.55 -4.72 -30.35
C SER A 164 -3.61 -3.79 -30.96
N GLY A 165 -4.32 -3.01 -30.14
CA GLY A 165 -5.54 -2.30 -30.50
C GLY A 165 -6.80 -3.16 -30.43
N HIS A 166 -6.68 -4.48 -30.14
CA HIS A 166 -7.84 -5.32 -29.90
C HIS A 166 -8.61 -4.84 -28.66
N THR A 167 -9.93 -4.77 -28.75
CA THR A 167 -10.79 -4.31 -27.65
C THR A 167 -11.78 -5.40 -27.25
N VAL A 168 -11.93 -5.60 -25.94
CA VAL A 168 -12.91 -6.50 -25.33
C VAL A 168 -13.77 -5.73 -24.34
N THR A 169 -15.09 -5.95 -24.36
CA THR A 169 -16.02 -5.40 -23.39
C THR A 169 -16.67 -6.53 -22.60
N LEU A 170 -16.55 -6.46 -21.27
CA LEU A 170 -17.21 -7.35 -20.33
C LEU A 170 -18.41 -6.63 -19.70
N PRO A 171 -19.61 -7.24 -19.69
CA PRO A 171 -20.76 -6.74 -18.94
C PRO A 171 -20.46 -6.48 -17.45
N PRO A 172 -21.19 -5.56 -16.77
CA PRO A 172 -20.97 -5.23 -15.36
C PRO A 172 -20.98 -6.41 -14.38
N ASP A 173 -21.79 -7.42 -14.65
CA ASP A 173 -21.99 -8.63 -13.85
C ASP A 173 -21.08 -9.80 -14.25
N SER A 174 -20.15 -9.57 -15.17
CA SER A 174 -19.22 -10.60 -15.62
C SER A 174 -18.44 -11.19 -14.44
N PRO A 175 -18.37 -12.54 -14.31
CA PRO A 175 -17.50 -13.16 -13.33
C PRO A 175 -16.05 -12.76 -13.61
N ALA A 176 -15.23 -12.79 -12.56
CA ALA A 176 -13.81 -12.52 -12.71
C ALA A 176 -13.17 -13.60 -13.59
N GLN A 177 -12.49 -13.19 -14.65
CA GLN A 177 -11.99 -14.08 -15.70
C GLN A 177 -10.71 -13.54 -16.34
N TRP A 178 -9.96 -14.45 -16.96
CA TRP A 178 -8.85 -14.09 -17.83
C TRP A 178 -9.37 -13.67 -19.21
N VAL A 179 -8.89 -12.53 -19.68
CA VAL A 179 -9.10 -12.01 -21.03
C VAL A 179 -7.73 -11.99 -21.71
N ILE A 180 -7.66 -12.67 -22.85
CA ILE A 180 -6.42 -12.88 -23.62
C ILE A 180 -6.57 -12.19 -24.96
N ASP A 181 -5.57 -11.42 -25.35
CA ASP A 181 -5.47 -10.86 -26.69
C ASP A 181 -5.27 -12.00 -27.71
N PRO A 182 -6.16 -12.18 -28.70
CA PRO A 182 -5.97 -13.18 -29.75
C PRO A 182 -4.82 -12.84 -30.71
N GLN A 183 -4.34 -11.59 -30.71
CA GLN A 183 -3.30 -11.10 -31.62
C GLN A 183 -2.20 -10.35 -30.85
N PRO A 184 -1.47 -11.03 -29.95
CA PRO A 184 -0.49 -10.37 -29.11
C PRO A 184 0.64 -9.79 -29.97
N ILE A 185 0.94 -8.50 -29.78
CA ILE A 185 2.17 -7.91 -30.29
C ILE A 185 3.34 -8.56 -29.54
N ALA A 186 4.39 -8.96 -30.26
CA ALA A 186 5.61 -9.47 -29.66
C ALA A 186 6.11 -8.47 -28.58
N ALA A 187 6.30 -8.96 -27.36
CA ALA A 187 6.83 -8.15 -26.28
C ALA A 187 8.17 -7.54 -26.72
N ALA A 188 8.32 -6.22 -26.56
CA ALA A 188 9.63 -5.60 -26.73
C ALA A 188 10.62 -6.32 -25.80
N ALA A 189 11.80 -6.67 -26.33
CA ALA A 189 12.84 -7.29 -25.53
C ALA A 189 13.08 -6.45 -24.26
N PRO A 190 13.22 -7.08 -23.08
CA PRO A 190 13.46 -6.33 -21.86
C PRO A 190 14.66 -5.41 -22.09
N VAL A 191 14.47 -4.12 -21.83
CA VAL A 191 15.60 -3.18 -21.79
C VAL A 191 16.49 -3.67 -20.66
N MET A 192 17.65 -4.25 -21.01
CA MET A 192 18.70 -4.48 -20.03
C MET A 192 19.08 -3.11 -19.48
N VAL A 193 18.57 -2.78 -18.29
CA VAL A 193 19.11 -1.68 -17.50
C VAL A 193 20.57 -2.06 -17.27
N ALA A 194 21.49 -1.25 -17.80
CA ALA A 194 22.90 -1.43 -17.53
C ALA A 194 23.08 -1.59 -16.01
N ALA A 195 23.89 -2.55 -15.59
CA ALA A 195 24.22 -2.71 -14.18
C ALA A 195 24.57 -1.33 -13.58
N PRO A 196 24.11 -1.01 -12.36
CA PRO A 196 24.51 0.22 -11.71
C PRO A 196 26.04 0.33 -11.79
N PRO A 197 26.60 1.54 -11.99
CA PRO A 197 28.04 1.70 -12.08
C PRO A 197 28.67 0.98 -10.88
N VAL A 198 29.58 0.06 -11.17
CA VAL A 198 30.38 -0.59 -10.13
C VAL A 198 31.04 0.56 -9.38
N TYR A 199 30.61 0.78 -8.12
CA TYR A 199 31.28 1.72 -7.25
C TYR A 199 32.76 1.36 -7.26
N PRO A 200 33.69 2.31 -7.45
CA PRO A 200 35.09 2.00 -7.49
C PRO A 200 35.47 1.26 -6.22
N THR A 201 35.69 -0.05 -6.34
CA THR A 201 36.47 -0.80 -5.37
C THR A 201 37.85 -0.15 -5.41
N ASP A 202 38.39 0.17 -4.26
CA ASP A 202 39.70 0.78 -4.03
C ASP A 202 40.85 -0.14 -4.46
N GLY A 203 40.84 -0.66 -5.70
CA GLY A 203 41.91 -1.44 -6.30
C GLY A 203 42.36 -2.70 -5.55
N SER A 204 41.73 -3.07 -4.43
CA SER A 204 42.28 -4.04 -3.48
C SER A 204 41.59 -5.41 -3.49
N GLY A 205 40.50 -5.57 -4.24
CA GLY A 205 39.79 -6.85 -4.39
C GLY A 205 39.27 -7.47 -3.08
N THR A 206 39.29 -6.70 -1.98
CA THR A 206 38.82 -7.14 -0.66
C THR A 206 37.59 -6.31 -0.32
N PRO A 207 36.44 -6.89 0.06
CA PRO A 207 35.27 -6.11 0.43
C PRO A 207 35.64 -5.21 1.61
N GLY A 208 35.69 -3.90 1.34
CA GLY A 208 36.04 -2.89 2.32
C GLY A 208 35.09 -2.97 3.50
N ARG A 209 35.61 -3.42 4.66
CA ARG A 209 34.93 -3.23 5.93
C ARG A 209 34.90 -1.73 6.18
N VAL A 210 33.71 -1.13 6.12
CA VAL A 210 33.50 0.21 6.66
C VAL A 210 33.61 0.09 8.18
N LEU A 211 34.78 0.40 8.72
CA LEU A 211 34.97 0.62 10.15
C LEU A 211 34.38 2.00 10.46
N VAL A 212 33.14 2.03 10.93
CA VAL A 212 32.58 3.24 11.53
C VAL A 212 33.31 3.43 12.87
N GLN A 213 34.32 4.30 12.89
CA GLN A 213 34.88 4.80 14.14
C GLN A 213 33.90 5.82 14.71
N ILE A 214 33.20 5.41 15.77
CA ILE A 214 32.42 6.31 16.59
C ILE A 214 33.42 7.01 17.53
N GLU A 215 33.75 8.27 17.25
CA GLU A 215 34.39 9.12 18.25
C GLU A 215 33.35 9.44 19.32
N VAL A 216 33.49 8.83 20.48
CA VAL A 216 32.72 9.21 21.67
C VAL A 216 33.40 10.45 22.24
N GLU A 217 32.76 11.61 22.08
CA GLU A 217 33.15 12.84 22.75
C GLU A 217 33.07 12.62 24.27
N PRO A 218 34.13 12.91 25.05
CA PRO A 218 34.09 12.69 26.49
C PRO A 218 33.09 13.65 27.14
N ASP A 219 32.20 13.06 27.93
CA ASP A 219 31.17 13.74 28.72
C ASP A 219 31.82 14.86 29.55
N ALA A 220 31.32 16.10 29.41
CA ALA A 220 31.77 17.21 30.24
C ALA A 220 31.48 16.90 31.73
N PRO A 221 32.38 17.23 32.66
CA PRO A 221 32.15 16.94 34.07
C PRO A 221 30.89 17.64 34.56
N LYS A 222 29.92 16.84 35.05
CA LYS A 222 28.71 17.34 35.70
C LYS A 222 29.10 18.21 36.89
N SER A 223 28.66 19.47 36.89
CA SER A 223 28.77 20.35 38.05
C SER A 223 28.11 19.69 39.28
N PRO A 224 28.72 19.80 40.48
CA PRO A 224 28.14 19.23 41.68
C PRO A 224 26.82 19.93 42.04
N PRO A 225 25.88 19.21 42.70
CA PRO A 225 24.61 19.78 43.10
C PRO A 225 24.80 20.91 44.12
N GLU A 226 24.11 22.02 43.89
CA GLU A 226 24.01 23.15 44.82
C GLU A 226 23.40 22.67 46.15
N ALA A 227 24.07 22.98 47.27
CA ALA A 227 23.58 22.65 48.59
C ALA A 227 22.36 23.52 48.94
N PRO A 228 21.36 22.98 49.68
CA PRO A 228 20.19 23.75 50.08
C PRO A 228 20.58 24.83 51.09
N SER A 229 20.19 26.07 50.81
CA SER A 229 20.28 27.20 51.75
C SER A 229 19.32 26.96 52.93
N VAL A 230 19.86 27.13 54.14
CA VAL A 230 19.14 27.13 55.44
C VAL A 230 18.35 28.41 55.60
#